data_AF-A0A1S1TSR8-F1
#
_entry.id   AF-A0A1S1TSR8-F1
#
_cell.length_a   1.000
_cell.length_b   1.000
_cell.length_c   1.000
_cell.angle_alpha   90.00
_cell.angle_beta   90.00
_cell.angle_gamma   90.00
#
_symmetry.space_group_name_H-M   'P 1'
#
loop_
_entity.id
_entity.type
_entity.pdbx_description
1 polymer ?
#
loop_
_entity_poly.entity_id
_entity_poly.type
_entity_poly.pdbx_seq_one_letter_code
_entity_poly.pdbx_strand_id
1 'polypeptide(L)'
;MQAQIERDLAAWNDAQQKQSMRYRAAKEAATALQADFHLAPKHLLAIGDSWLDYPIEGNNPLSGPSDIKIQLQAICSPSPIIYSTAHRGDASTDEMSLPKQERILQLLMDKSKWPNGKPDAIIASAGGNDVAGNNFCIFLNYNDGAASGLNAQRYAGVMAIVKSSYLALFSLRDRHAPGVPIYGHCYDFPTPNGVPAPCGYGPWLKPSLDFCNWPAGPGKVIVHDALAQFKAMLDGLAADPRTNSMSCRRKGRSTTPIGRTNCIQTRRGSG
;
A
#
# COMPACT_ATOMS: atom_id res chain seq x y z
N MET A 1 12.97 12.62 14.34
CA MET A 1 12.00 11.97 13.43
C MET A 1 12.36 10.52 13.16
N GLN A 2 13.52 10.21 12.56
CA GLN A 2 13.90 8.82 12.22
C GLN A 2 13.83 7.82 13.39
N ALA A 3 14.36 8.19 14.56
CA ALA A 3 14.32 7.33 15.74
C ALA A 3 12.90 7.00 16.23
N GLN A 4 11.91 7.87 15.97
CA GLN A 4 10.51 7.58 16.30
C GLN A 4 9.94 6.54 15.33
N ILE A 5 10.22 6.70 14.04
CA ILE A 5 9.81 5.74 13.00
C ILE A 5 10.31 4.33 13.32
N GLU A 6 11.59 4.20 13.69
CA GLU A 6 12.15 2.90 14.08
C GLU A 6 11.44 2.31 15.31
N ARG A 7 11.13 3.14 16.31
CA ARG A 7 10.40 2.68 17.51
C ARG A 7 9.00 2.20 17.18
N ASP A 8 8.27 2.94 16.34
CA ASP A 8 6.89 2.60 15.97
C ASP A 8 6.85 1.31 15.14
N LEU A 9 7.76 1.18 14.17
CA LEU A 9 7.91 -0.05 13.38
C LEU A 9 8.33 -1.24 14.23
N ALA A 10 9.27 -1.06 15.17
CA ALA A 10 9.68 -2.10 16.10
C ALA A 10 8.52 -2.55 16.99
N ALA A 11 7.81 -1.61 17.60
CA ALA A 11 6.65 -1.90 18.45
C ALA A 11 5.57 -2.69 17.70
N TRP A 12 5.25 -2.28 16.46
CA TRP A 12 4.33 -3.01 15.60
C TRP A 12 4.83 -4.43 15.30
N ASN A 13 6.05 -4.56 14.78
CA ASN A 13 6.61 -5.85 14.36
C ASN A 13 6.79 -6.82 15.55
N ASP A 14 7.09 -6.33 16.75
CA ASP A 14 7.17 -7.12 17.98
C ASP A 14 5.79 -7.65 18.40
N ALA A 15 4.73 -6.84 18.28
CA ALA A 15 3.37 -7.30 18.54
C ALA A 15 2.97 -8.43 17.58
N GLN A 16 3.31 -8.29 16.30
CA GLN A 16 3.07 -9.31 15.27
C GLN A 16 3.89 -10.58 15.54
N GLN A 17 5.15 -10.44 15.98
CA GLN A 17 5.99 -11.56 16.37
C GLN A 17 5.38 -12.33 17.55
N LYS A 18 4.90 -11.63 18.59
CA LYS A 18 4.22 -12.25 19.74
C LYS A 18 2.98 -13.02 19.31
N GLN A 19 2.17 -12.47 18.41
CA GLN A 19 1.00 -13.15 17.84
C GLN A 19 1.41 -14.41 17.06
N SER A 20 2.44 -14.31 16.21
CA SER A 20 2.99 -15.45 15.46
C SER A 20 3.44 -16.58 16.38
N MET A 21 4.18 -16.26 17.45
CA MET A 21 4.63 -17.25 18.44
C MET A 21 3.46 -17.92 19.16
N ARG A 22 2.41 -17.18 19.52
CA ARG A 22 1.20 -17.74 20.15
C ARG A 22 0.51 -18.77 19.24
N TYR A 23 0.38 -18.47 17.95
CA TYR A 23 -0.20 -19.43 17.00
C TYR A 23 0.66 -20.68 16.82
N ARG A 24 1.99 -20.53 16.80
CA ARG A 24 2.91 -21.67 16.72
C ARG A 24 2.79 -22.57 17.94
N ALA A 25 2.85 -21.99 19.14
CA ALA A 25 2.68 -22.73 20.39
C ALA A 25 1.32 -23.43 20.46
N ALA A 26 0.24 -22.78 20.03
CA ALA A 26 -1.08 -23.39 19.97
C ALA A 26 -1.14 -24.57 18.98
N LYS A 27 -0.51 -24.43 17.80
CA LYS A 27 -0.41 -25.50 16.81
C LYS A 27 0.41 -26.69 17.33
N GLU A 28 1.53 -26.42 17.98
CA GLU A 28 2.40 -27.44 18.59
C GLU A 28 1.65 -28.20 19.69
N ALA A 29 0.94 -27.50 20.57
CA ALA A 29 0.12 -28.10 21.61
C ALA A 29 -1.01 -28.97 21.03
N ALA A 30 -1.74 -28.47 20.02
CA ALA A 30 -2.77 -29.25 19.35
C ALA A 30 -2.21 -30.50 18.66
N THR A 31 -1.04 -30.39 18.03
CA THR A 31 -0.35 -31.54 17.42
C THR A 31 0.03 -32.59 18.46
N ALA A 32 0.57 -32.15 19.60
CA ALA A 32 0.93 -33.04 20.71
C ALA A 32 -0.29 -33.76 21.31
N LEU A 33 -1.45 -33.10 21.33
CA LEU A 33 -2.72 -33.66 21.80
C LEU A 33 -3.50 -34.43 20.72
N GLN A 34 -2.95 -34.57 19.51
CA GLN A 34 -3.65 -35.15 18.34
C GLN A 34 -5.03 -34.49 18.08
N ALA A 35 -5.14 -33.20 18.37
CA ALA A 35 -6.35 -32.42 18.17
C ALA A 35 -6.34 -31.75 16.79
N ASP A 36 -7.50 -31.67 16.17
CA ASP A 36 -7.68 -30.93 14.91
C ASP A 36 -7.43 -29.44 15.12
N PHE A 37 -6.45 -28.89 14.37
CA PHE A 37 -6.08 -27.48 14.41
C PHE A 37 -6.15 -26.86 13.02
N HIS A 38 -7.15 -25.99 12.81
CA HIS A 38 -7.42 -25.40 11.49
C HIS A 38 -7.06 -23.91 11.38
N LEU A 39 -6.50 -23.30 12.42
CA LEU A 39 -6.08 -21.90 12.37
C LEU A 39 -4.74 -21.76 11.65
N ALA A 40 -4.78 -21.26 10.42
CA ALA A 40 -3.59 -20.96 9.63
C ALA A 40 -3.59 -19.47 9.21
N PRO A 41 -3.20 -18.54 10.10
CA PRO A 41 -3.08 -17.13 9.73
C PRO A 41 -2.08 -16.97 8.60
N LYS A 42 -2.36 -16.01 7.69
CA LYS A 42 -1.43 -15.62 6.65
C LYS A 42 -0.37 -14.69 7.22
N HIS A 43 0.88 -14.88 6.81
CA HIS A 43 2.01 -14.02 7.15
C HIS A 43 2.30 -13.08 5.99
N LEU A 44 2.04 -11.79 6.18
CA LEU A 44 2.14 -10.77 5.15
C LEU A 44 3.28 -9.79 5.46
N LEU A 45 3.83 -9.18 4.41
CA LEU A 45 4.75 -8.05 4.51
C LEU A 45 4.09 -6.79 3.91
N ALA A 46 4.02 -5.71 4.67
CA ALA A 46 3.47 -4.42 4.25
C ALA A 46 4.59 -3.42 3.96
N ILE A 47 4.58 -2.85 2.74
CA ILE A 47 5.56 -1.85 2.26
C ILE A 47 4.77 -0.67 1.69
N GLY A 48 5.01 0.55 2.14
CA GLY A 48 4.30 1.67 1.55
C GLY A 48 4.03 2.86 2.44
N ASP A 49 3.11 3.68 1.97
CA ASP A 49 2.79 4.97 2.52
C ASP A 49 1.68 4.94 3.60
N SER A 50 1.02 6.08 3.78
CA SER A 50 -0.03 6.28 4.78
C SER A 50 -1.21 5.31 4.63
N TRP A 51 -1.45 4.68 3.49
CA TRP A 51 -2.50 3.65 3.38
C TRP A 51 -2.20 2.37 4.17
N LEU A 52 -0.93 2.13 4.47
CA LEU A 52 -0.45 1.00 5.26
C LEU A 52 0.13 1.43 6.62
N ASP A 53 0.24 2.71 6.89
CA ASP A 53 0.61 3.27 8.18
C ASP A 53 -0.12 4.60 8.33
N TYR A 54 -1.42 4.59 8.65
CA TYR A 54 -2.17 5.83 8.85
C TYR A 54 -2.25 6.13 10.35
N PRO A 55 -1.85 7.33 10.82
CA PRO A 55 -1.85 7.60 12.25
C PRO A 55 -3.28 7.97 12.62
N ILE A 56 -3.91 7.18 13.48
CA ILE A 56 -5.18 7.58 14.09
C ILE A 56 -5.11 7.40 15.59
N GLU A 57 -4.10 8.02 16.20
CA GLU A 57 -4.29 8.57 17.54
C GLU A 57 -4.75 10.01 17.34
N GLY A 58 -6.07 10.26 17.39
CA GLY A 58 -6.61 11.63 17.37
C GLY A 58 -7.87 11.90 16.54
N ASN A 59 -8.36 10.97 15.71
CA ASN A 59 -9.54 11.23 14.87
C ASN A 59 -10.80 10.50 15.31
N ASN A 60 -11.32 10.94 16.47
CA ASN A 60 -12.53 10.47 17.16
C ASN A 60 -12.21 9.41 18.24
N PRO A 61 -12.55 9.65 19.52
CA PRO A 61 -12.41 8.65 20.59
C PRO A 61 -13.22 7.35 20.38
N LEU A 62 -13.98 7.25 19.28
CA LEU A 62 -14.85 6.11 18.94
C LEU A 62 -14.36 5.24 17.76
N SER A 63 -13.29 5.61 17.05
CA SER A 63 -12.83 4.86 15.87
C SER A 63 -11.30 4.81 15.80
N GLY A 64 -10.73 3.67 16.21
CA GLY A 64 -9.28 3.41 16.21
C GLY A 64 -8.63 3.37 14.82
N PRO A 65 -7.37 2.90 14.72
CA PRO A 65 -6.61 2.93 13.48
C PRO A 65 -7.31 2.18 12.33
N SER A 66 -7.31 2.79 11.14
CA SER A 66 -8.11 2.35 9.99
C SER A 66 -7.28 2.10 8.74
N ASP A 67 -5.96 1.93 8.88
CA ASP A 67 -5.13 1.54 7.73
C ASP A 67 -5.50 0.12 7.24
N ILE A 68 -5.02 -0.23 6.05
CA ILE A 68 -5.36 -1.51 5.42
C ILE A 68 -4.91 -2.70 6.29
N LYS A 69 -3.80 -2.59 7.05
CA LYS A 69 -3.32 -3.68 7.91
C LYS A 69 -4.34 -3.98 9.00
N ILE A 70 -4.83 -2.94 9.68
CA ILE A 70 -5.85 -3.08 10.73
C ILE A 70 -7.16 -3.60 10.16
N GLN A 71 -7.59 -3.08 9.01
CA GLN A 71 -8.82 -3.57 8.37
C GLN A 71 -8.70 -5.05 8.01
N LEU A 72 -7.56 -5.49 7.45
CA LEU A 72 -7.32 -6.91 7.13
C LEU A 72 -7.34 -7.79 8.39
N GLN A 73 -6.77 -7.33 9.50
CA GLN A 73 -6.81 -8.03 10.79
C GLN A 73 -8.22 -8.15 11.35
N ALA A 74 -9.07 -7.15 11.13
CA ALA A 74 -10.46 -7.15 11.60
C ALA A 74 -11.40 -8.01 10.75
N ILE A 75 -11.19 -8.08 9.43
CA ILE A 75 -12.13 -8.74 8.50
C ILE A 75 -11.79 -10.19 8.16
N CYS A 76 -10.51 -10.60 8.18
CA CYS A 76 -10.14 -11.99 7.91
C CYS A 76 -10.13 -12.81 9.21
N SER A 77 -10.56 -14.07 9.12
CA SER A 77 -10.49 -15.06 10.19
C SER A 77 -9.82 -16.34 9.65
N PRO A 78 -8.70 -16.80 10.23
CA PRO A 78 -7.94 -16.14 11.29
C PRO A 78 -7.32 -14.79 10.84
N SER A 79 -7.14 -13.86 11.78
CA SER A 79 -6.50 -12.58 11.52
C SER A 79 -5.07 -12.79 11.00
N PRO A 80 -4.68 -12.16 9.88
CA PRO A 80 -3.31 -12.25 9.37
C PRO A 80 -2.29 -11.63 10.32
N ILE A 81 -1.07 -12.14 10.25
CA ILE A 81 0.13 -11.59 10.90
C ILE A 81 0.84 -10.73 9.86
N ILE A 82 0.97 -9.44 10.11
CA ILE A 82 1.41 -8.46 9.08
C ILE A 82 2.63 -7.69 9.58
N TYR A 83 3.84 -8.08 9.16
CA TYR A 83 5.03 -7.27 9.42
C TYR A 83 5.07 -6.06 8.48
N SER A 84 5.67 -4.95 8.90
CA SER A 84 5.57 -3.67 8.20
C SER A 84 6.91 -2.94 8.13
N THR A 85 7.19 -2.34 6.98
CA THR A 85 8.14 -1.24 6.79
C THR A 85 7.46 0.04 6.32
N ALA A 86 6.14 -0.01 6.13
CA ALA A 86 5.33 1.11 5.68
C ALA A 86 5.40 2.27 6.67
N HIS A 87 5.51 3.49 6.13
CA HIS A 87 5.48 4.69 6.94
C HIS A 87 4.76 5.84 6.20
N ARG A 88 4.01 6.63 6.97
CA ARG A 88 3.23 7.75 6.43
C ARG A 88 4.11 8.82 5.78
N GLY A 89 3.65 9.31 4.63
CA GLY A 89 4.28 10.44 3.93
C GLY A 89 5.44 10.05 3.02
N ASP A 90 5.84 8.78 2.97
CA ASP A 90 6.88 8.32 2.06
C ASP A 90 6.43 8.39 0.59
N ALA A 91 7.27 8.97 -0.25
CA ALA A 91 7.18 8.82 -1.71
C ALA A 91 7.68 7.45 -2.14
N SER A 92 7.39 7.06 -3.38
CA SER A 92 7.86 5.79 -3.95
C SER A 92 9.39 5.67 -3.95
N THR A 93 10.09 6.79 -4.07
CA THR A 93 11.56 6.86 -3.97
C THR A 93 12.05 6.69 -2.55
N ASP A 94 11.30 7.16 -1.55
CA ASP A 94 11.65 6.95 -0.15
C ASP A 94 11.49 5.47 0.18
N GLU A 95 10.35 4.86 -0.19
CA GLU A 95 10.06 3.42 -0.04
C GLU A 95 11.18 2.55 -0.58
N MET A 96 11.73 2.90 -1.74
CA MET A 96 12.78 2.13 -2.42
C MET A 96 14.18 2.74 -2.27
N SER A 97 14.37 3.66 -1.33
CA SER A 97 15.70 4.15 -0.95
C SER A 97 16.49 3.07 -0.21
N LEU A 98 17.82 3.21 -0.17
CA LEU A 98 18.72 2.22 0.46
C LEU A 98 18.28 1.85 1.90
N PRO A 99 18.03 2.80 2.83
CA PRO A 99 17.68 2.44 4.20
C PRO A 99 16.39 1.62 4.30
N LYS A 100 15.40 1.89 3.44
CA LYS A 100 14.15 1.12 3.44
C LYS A 100 14.31 -0.23 2.75
N GLN A 101 15.09 -0.33 1.67
CA GLN A 101 15.45 -1.62 1.10
C GLN A 101 16.16 -2.51 2.12
N GLU A 102 17.09 -1.95 2.92
CA GLU A 102 17.76 -2.68 4.00
C GLU A 102 16.76 -3.18 5.05
N ARG A 103 15.78 -2.37 5.47
CA ARG A 103 14.72 -2.82 6.39
C ARG A 103 13.87 -3.94 5.79
N ILE A 104 13.50 -3.82 4.51
CA ILE A 104 12.74 -4.86 3.82
C ILE A 104 13.57 -6.16 3.79
N LEU A 105 14.85 -6.09 3.46
CA LEU A 105 15.75 -7.24 3.45
C LEU A 105 15.90 -7.87 4.84
N GLN A 106 16.09 -7.07 5.88
CA GLN A 106 16.15 -7.57 7.25
C GLN A 106 14.90 -8.36 7.63
N LEU A 107 13.71 -7.85 7.29
CA LEU A 107 12.46 -8.60 7.51
C LEU A 107 12.40 -9.87 6.67
N LEU A 108 12.67 -9.80 5.36
CA LEU A 108 12.59 -10.96 4.46
C LEU A 108 13.59 -12.07 4.84
N MET A 109 14.78 -11.72 5.31
CA MET A 109 15.83 -12.66 5.69
C MET A 109 15.64 -13.25 7.10
N ASP A 110 14.85 -12.61 7.96
CA ASP A 110 14.53 -13.14 9.28
C ASP A 110 13.52 -14.31 9.20
N LYS A 111 14.07 -15.52 9.07
CA LYS A 111 13.29 -16.76 9.02
C LYS A 111 12.38 -16.97 10.23
N SER A 112 12.68 -16.34 11.38
CA SER A 112 11.82 -16.47 12.56
C SER A 112 10.43 -15.84 12.34
N LYS A 113 10.31 -14.90 11.39
CA LYS A 113 9.06 -14.21 11.03
C LYS A 113 8.20 -15.02 10.06
N TRP A 114 8.82 -15.89 9.28
CA TRP A 114 8.18 -16.60 8.18
C TRP A 114 8.17 -18.11 8.40
N PRO A 115 7.08 -18.70 8.94
CA PRO A 115 7.02 -20.15 9.18
C PRO A 115 7.30 -20.99 7.93
N ASN A 116 6.92 -20.47 6.75
CA ASN A 116 7.11 -21.13 5.45
C ASN A 116 8.39 -20.65 4.74
N GLY A 117 9.33 -20.02 5.46
CA GLY A 117 10.59 -19.47 4.94
C GLY A 117 10.47 -18.13 4.22
N LYS A 118 9.27 -17.72 3.81
CA LYS A 118 8.97 -16.42 3.15
C LYS A 118 7.54 -15.94 3.47
N PRO A 119 7.20 -14.67 3.22
CA PRO A 119 5.82 -14.19 3.36
C PRO A 119 4.86 -14.93 2.41
N ASP A 120 3.60 -15.07 2.81
CA ASP A 120 2.54 -15.58 1.92
C ASP A 120 2.20 -14.58 0.82
N ALA A 121 2.32 -13.28 1.12
CA ALA A 121 2.22 -12.20 0.16
C ALA A 121 2.87 -10.91 0.68
N ILE A 122 3.14 -9.99 -0.23
CA ILE A 122 3.49 -8.60 0.05
C ILE A 122 2.28 -7.74 -0.28
N ILE A 123 1.95 -6.76 0.55
CA ILE A 123 0.97 -5.71 0.25
C ILE A 123 1.72 -4.39 0.09
N ALA A 124 1.46 -3.67 -1.00
CA ALA A 124 2.24 -2.50 -1.40
C ALA A 124 1.36 -1.28 -1.73
N SER A 125 1.74 -0.10 -1.22
CA SER A 125 1.12 1.19 -1.57
C SER A 125 2.19 2.25 -1.73
N ALA A 126 2.38 2.79 -2.93
CA ALA A 126 3.39 3.82 -3.20
C ALA A 126 2.98 4.68 -4.38
N GLY A 127 3.53 5.89 -4.47
CA GLY A 127 3.36 6.79 -5.62
C GLY A 127 2.42 7.97 -5.39
N GLY A 128 1.53 7.91 -4.39
CA GLY A 128 0.59 8.99 -4.10
C GLY A 128 1.28 10.28 -3.70
N ASN A 129 2.27 10.20 -2.79
CA ASN A 129 3.05 11.36 -2.35
C ASN A 129 3.98 11.91 -3.45
N ASP A 130 4.30 11.11 -4.48
CA ASP A 130 5.09 11.55 -5.63
C ASP A 130 4.29 12.49 -6.54
N VAL A 131 2.95 12.34 -6.57
CA VAL A 131 2.07 13.05 -7.53
C VAL A 131 1.01 13.92 -6.91
N ALA A 132 0.82 13.86 -5.60
CA ALA A 132 -0.16 14.66 -4.87
C ALA A 132 0.48 15.35 -3.68
N GLY A 133 -0.15 16.45 -3.24
CA GLY A 133 0.40 17.37 -2.26
C GLY A 133 0.96 18.61 -2.95
N ASN A 134 1.86 19.31 -2.27
CA ASN A 134 2.37 20.61 -2.73
C ASN A 134 3.13 20.51 -4.06
N ASN A 135 3.72 19.34 -4.35
CA ASN A 135 4.43 19.04 -5.60
C ASN A 135 3.50 18.87 -6.80
N PHE A 136 2.17 18.73 -6.64
CA PHE A 136 1.28 18.50 -7.78
C PHE A 136 1.36 19.63 -8.82
N CYS A 137 1.64 20.87 -8.40
CA CYS A 137 1.80 22.02 -9.31
C CYS A 137 2.94 21.85 -10.30
N ILE A 138 3.96 21.05 -9.98
CA ILE A 138 5.08 20.72 -10.89
C ILE A 138 4.57 20.04 -12.15
N PHE A 139 3.45 19.33 -12.07
CA PHE A 139 2.90 18.57 -13.20
C PHE A 139 1.81 19.31 -13.96
N LEU A 140 1.49 20.54 -13.58
CA LEU A 140 0.46 21.35 -14.21
C LEU A 140 1.08 22.39 -15.15
N ASN A 141 0.37 22.72 -16.23
CA ASN A 141 0.59 23.99 -16.91
C ASN A 141 -0.18 25.08 -16.16
N TYR A 142 0.32 26.33 -16.21
CA TYR A 142 -0.48 27.47 -15.77
C TYR A 142 -1.64 27.68 -16.73
N ASN A 143 -2.82 27.95 -16.18
CA ASN A 143 -3.99 28.27 -16.99
C ASN A 143 -3.91 29.71 -17.51
N ASP A 144 -3.50 29.84 -18.77
CA ASP A 144 -3.47 31.07 -19.57
C ASP A 144 -4.67 31.20 -20.51
N GLY A 145 -5.64 30.28 -20.41
CA GLY A 145 -6.81 30.19 -21.29
C GLY A 145 -6.63 29.31 -22.53
N ALA A 146 -5.42 28.81 -22.81
CA ALA A 146 -5.14 27.95 -23.96
C ALA A 146 -4.42 26.64 -23.60
N ALA A 147 -3.69 26.60 -22.48
CA ALA A 147 -2.95 25.43 -22.04
C ALA A 147 -3.85 24.25 -21.65
N SER A 148 -3.36 23.02 -21.83
CA SER A 148 -3.95 21.83 -21.21
C SER A 148 -3.57 21.76 -19.73
N GLY A 149 -4.43 21.20 -18.88
CA GLY A 149 -4.17 21.15 -17.44
C GLY A 149 -2.91 20.40 -17.03
N LEU A 150 -2.84 19.12 -17.37
CA LEU A 150 -1.68 18.29 -17.05
C LEU A 150 -0.60 18.49 -18.11
N ASN A 151 0.64 18.72 -17.67
CA ASN A 151 1.79 18.71 -18.54
C ASN A 151 2.24 17.26 -18.77
N ALA A 152 1.99 16.75 -19.97
CA ALA A 152 2.21 15.34 -20.30
C ALA A 152 3.66 14.88 -20.06
N GLN A 153 4.66 15.69 -20.45
CA GLN A 153 6.07 15.32 -20.27
C GLN A 153 6.47 15.25 -18.79
N ARG A 154 6.12 16.28 -18.01
CA ARG A 154 6.45 16.34 -16.58
C ARG A 154 5.75 15.22 -15.80
N TYR A 155 4.47 14.95 -16.12
CA TYR A 155 3.74 13.87 -15.46
C TYR A 155 4.23 12.48 -15.87
N ALA A 156 4.55 12.26 -17.15
CA ALA A 156 5.16 11.01 -17.60
C ALA A 156 6.51 10.74 -16.90
N GLY A 157 7.29 11.80 -16.64
CA GLY A 157 8.54 11.72 -15.90
C GLY A 157 8.35 11.15 -14.48
N VAL A 158 7.42 11.72 -13.69
CA VAL A 158 7.17 11.19 -12.33
C VAL A 158 6.55 9.78 -12.36
N MET A 159 5.70 9.47 -13.36
CA MET A 159 5.19 8.11 -13.56
C MET A 159 6.31 7.10 -13.82
N ALA A 160 7.35 7.48 -14.57
CA ALA A 160 8.50 6.63 -14.82
C ALA A 160 9.31 6.38 -13.52
N ILE A 161 9.40 7.36 -12.63
CA ILE A 161 10.03 7.21 -11.31
C ILE A 161 9.23 6.23 -10.45
N VAL A 162 7.93 6.45 -10.29
CA VAL A 162 7.06 5.55 -9.50
C VAL A 162 7.12 4.11 -10.04
N LYS A 163 7.06 3.97 -11.37
CA LYS A 163 7.21 2.67 -12.03
C LYS A 163 8.54 2.02 -11.70
N SER A 164 9.64 2.78 -11.71
CA SER A 164 10.98 2.27 -11.40
C SER A 164 11.07 1.76 -9.96
N SER A 165 10.42 2.44 -9.01
CA SER A 165 10.35 1.96 -7.63
C SER A 165 9.61 0.63 -7.51
N TYR A 166 8.48 0.45 -8.21
CA TYR A 166 7.80 -0.86 -8.23
C TYR A 166 8.68 -1.96 -8.87
N LEU A 167 9.39 -1.66 -9.96
CA LEU A 167 10.32 -2.62 -10.57
C LEU A 167 11.49 -2.98 -9.64
N ALA A 168 11.98 -2.03 -8.84
CA ALA A 168 12.97 -2.28 -7.81
C ALA A 168 12.42 -3.21 -6.72
N LEU A 169 11.19 -2.97 -6.24
CA LEU A 169 10.50 -3.86 -5.31
C LEU A 169 10.36 -5.28 -5.87
N PHE A 170 9.99 -5.42 -7.15
CA PHE A 170 9.90 -6.73 -7.80
C PHE A 170 11.24 -7.44 -7.85
N SER A 171 12.31 -6.71 -8.21
CA SER A 171 13.68 -7.25 -8.24
C SER A 171 14.12 -7.72 -6.85
N LEU A 172 13.77 -6.99 -5.80
CA LEU A 172 14.05 -7.35 -4.42
C LEU A 172 13.29 -8.63 -4.02
N ARG A 173 11.99 -8.71 -4.32
CA ARG A 173 11.15 -9.89 -4.10
C ARG A 173 11.69 -11.09 -4.85
N ASP A 174 12.03 -10.95 -6.13
CA ASP A 174 12.52 -12.06 -6.95
C ASP A 174 13.83 -12.64 -6.41
N ARG A 175 14.71 -11.79 -5.86
CA ARG A 175 15.99 -12.22 -5.28
C ARG A 175 15.85 -12.91 -3.91
N HIS A 176 14.95 -12.43 -3.05
CA HIS A 176 14.93 -12.84 -1.63
C HIS A 176 13.67 -13.60 -1.21
N ALA A 177 12.59 -13.51 -1.99
CA ALA A 177 11.32 -14.18 -1.74
C ALA A 177 10.66 -14.59 -3.08
N PRO A 178 11.34 -15.39 -3.92
CA PRO A 178 10.87 -15.70 -5.26
C PRO A 178 9.47 -16.31 -5.25
N GLY A 179 8.62 -15.84 -6.17
CA GLY A 179 7.25 -16.30 -6.33
C GLY A 179 6.25 -15.83 -5.26
N VAL A 180 6.65 -14.97 -4.32
CA VAL A 180 5.70 -14.35 -3.37
C VAL A 180 4.86 -13.29 -4.10
N PRO A 181 3.52 -13.38 -4.12
CA PRO A 181 2.68 -12.41 -4.80
C PRO A 181 2.72 -11.03 -4.14
N ILE A 182 2.54 -9.96 -4.92
CA ILE A 182 2.54 -8.56 -4.44
C ILE A 182 1.19 -7.92 -4.73
N TYR A 183 0.36 -7.62 -3.73
CA TYR A 183 -0.90 -6.92 -3.96
C TYR A 183 -0.71 -5.40 -3.87
N GLY A 184 -0.97 -4.69 -4.97
CA GLY A 184 -0.85 -3.24 -5.04
C GLY A 184 -2.16 -2.53 -4.69
N HIS A 185 -2.09 -1.49 -3.87
CA HIS A 185 -3.21 -0.58 -3.63
C HIS A 185 -3.24 0.53 -4.71
N CYS A 186 -4.43 0.80 -5.25
CA CYS A 186 -4.68 1.92 -6.16
C CYS A 186 -5.49 2.99 -5.41
N TYR A 187 -5.19 4.27 -5.65
CA TYR A 187 -5.94 5.39 -5.06
C TYR A 187 -7.33 5.55 -5.70
N ASP A 188 -8.29 6.04 -4.92
CA ASP A 188 -9.63 6.42 -5.41
C ASP A 188 -9.63 7.83 -6.02
N PHE A 189 -10.72 8.25 -6.66
CA PHE A 189 -10.86 9.58 -7.25
C PHE A 189 -11.35 10.62 -6.21
N PRO A 190 -10.47 11.40 -5.55
CA PRO A 190 -10.91 12.51 -4.72
C PRO A 190 -11.65 13.54 -5.57
N THR A 191 -12.69 14.13 -5.00
CA THR A 191 -13.25 15.36 -5.57
C THR A 191 -12.38 16.53 -5.10
N PRO A 192 -11.74 17.31 -5.97
CA PRO A 192 -10.88 18.42 -5.58
C PRO A 192 -11.71 19.66 -5.18
N ASN A 193 -12.63 19.50 -4.23
CA ASN A 193 -13.53 20.56 -3.75
C ASN A 193 -12.93 21.39 -2.61
N GLY A 194 -11.71 21.11 -2.18
CA GLY A 194 -11.06 21.79 -1.07
C GLY A 194 -11.50 21.32 0.31
N VAL A 195 -12.45 20.38 0.36
CA VAL A 195 -12.83 19.71 1.59
C VAL A 195 -11.73 18.68 1.90
N PRO A 196 -11.12 18.72 3.09
CA PRO A 196 -10.19 17.69 3.49
C PRO A 196 -10.84 16.30 3.45
N ALA A 197 -10.02 15.25 3.27
CA ALA A 197 -10.47 13.90 3.55
C ALA A 197 -10.97 13.80 5.01
N PRO A 198 -11.75 12.76 5.36
CA PRO A 198 -12.09 12.48 6.75
C PRO A 198 -10.83 12.64 7.61
N CYS A 199 -10.95 13.33 8.74
CA CYS A 199 -9.85 13.69 9.65
C CYS A 199 -9.05 14.96 9.32
N GLY A 200 -9.48 15.80 8.38
CA GLY A 200 -8.85 17.11 8.17
C GLY A 200 -7.56 17.10 7.34
N TYR A 201 -7.20 15.97 6.74
CA TYR A 201 -6.01 15.87 5.89
C TYR A 201 -6.31 16.23 4.43
N GLY A 202 -5.38 16.95 3.81
CA GLY A 202 -5.62 17.62 2.53
C GLY A 202 -6.25 19.00 2.74
N PRO A 203 -6.73 19.66 1.68
CA PRO A 203 -6.82 19.17 0.30
C PRO A 203 -5.44 19.01 -0.35
N TRP A 204 -5.15 17.83 -0.89
CA TRP A 204 -3.83 17.53 -1.48
C TRP A 204 -3.65 18.02 -2.92
N LEU A 205 -4.72 18.36 -3.62
CA LEU A 205 -4.68 18.69 -5.05
C LEU A 205 -5.15 20.11 -5.34
N LYS A 206 -6.12 20.62 -4.57
CA LYS A 206 -6.69 21.97 -4.77
C LYS A 206 -5.65 23.10 -4.64
N PRO A 207 -4.73 23.11 -3.65
CA PRO A 207 -3.76 24.20 -3.53
C PRO A 207 -2.92 24.39 -4.79
N SER A 208 -2.49 23.29 -5.41
CA SER A 208 -1.73 23.33 -6.66
C SER A 208 -2.59 23.73 -7.87
N LEU A 209 -3.86 23.31 -7.92
CA LEU A 209 -4.79 23.76 -8.96
C LEU A 209 -5.04 25.27 -8.86
N ASP A 210 -5.26 25.79 -7.65
CA ASP A 210 -5.45 27.22 -7.40
C ASP A 210 -4.20 28.01 -7.80
N PHE A 211 -3.01 27.55 -7.38
CA PHE A 211 -1.73 28.15 -7.73
C PHE A 211 -1.50 28.22 -9.25
N CYS A 212 -1.93 27.17 -9.98
CA CYS A 212 -1.85 27.13 -11.44
C CYS A 212 -3.09 27.73 -12.14
N ASN A 213 -3.97 28.43 -11.41
CA ASN A 213 -5.15 29.14 -11.92
C ASN A 213 -6.23 28.24 -12.57
N TRP A 214 -6.39 27.00 -12.10
CA TRP A 214 -7.39 26.05 -12.61
C TRP A 214 -8.71 26.11 -11.83
N PRO A 215 -9.85 26.46 -12.46
CA PRO A 215 -11.16 26.44 -11.81
C PRO A 215 -11.61 25.02 -11.45
N ALA A 216 -12.53 24.88 -10.49
CA ALA A 216 -12.94 23.58 -9.95
C ALA A 216 -13.43 22.57 -10.99
N GLY A 217 -14.17 23.01 -12.00
CA GLY A 217 -14.68 22.16 -13.08
C GLY A 217 -13.55 21.51 -13.89
N PRO A 218 -12.74 22.31 -14.62
CA PRO A 218 -11.53 21.82 -15.29
C PRO A 218 -10.56 21.08 -14.36
N GLY A 219 -10.37 21.59 -13.14
CA GLY A 219 -9.51 20.95 -12.13
C GLY A 219 -9.92 19.52 -11.79
N LYS A 220 -11.23 19.23 -11.74
CA LYS A 220 -11.74 17.87 -11.55
C LYS A 220 -11.35 16.93 -12.70
N VAL A 221 -11.39 17.42 -13.94
CA VAL A 221 -10.99 16.65 -15.13
C VAL A 221 -9.49 16.36 -15.07
N ILE A 222 -8.67 17.35 -14.74
CA ILE A 222 -7.21 17.20 -14.61
C ILE A 222 -6.84 16.14 -13.57
N VAL A 223 -7.47 16.20 -12.39
CA VAL A 223 -7.23 15.22 -11.31
C VAL A 223 -7.66 13.83 -11.74
N HIS A 224 -8.81 13.71 -12.41
CA HIS A 224 -9.26 12.43 -12.95
C HIS A 224 -8.25 11.86 -13.95
N ASP A 225 -7.76 12.67 -14.89
CA ASP A 225 -6.82 12.24 -15.92
C ASP A 225 -5.47 11.81 -15.33
N ALA A 226 -4.97 12.54 -14.33
CA ALA A 226 -3.77 12.17 -13.59
C ALA A 226 -3.94 10.79 -12.92
N LEU A 227 -5.04 10.58 -12.20
CA LEU A 227 -5.31 9.31 -11.52
C LEU A 227 -5.59 8.15 -12.49
N ALA A 228 -6.20 8.43 -13.64
CA ALA A 228 -6.40 7.44 -14.69
C ALA A 228 -5.05 6.99 -15.27
N GLN A 229 -4.12 7.91 -15.51
CA GLN A 229 -2.75 7.58 -15.95
C GLN A 229 -1.98 6.80 -14.87
N PHE A 230 -2.11 7.19 -13.59
CA PHE A 230 -1.51 6.46 -12.48
C PHE A 230 -2.03 5.02 -12.41
N LYS A 231 -3.35 4.84 -12.48
CA LYS A 231 -3.99 3.53 -12.51
C LYS A 231 -3.52 2.71 -13.72
N ALA A 232 -3.47 3.30 -14.91
CA ALA A 232 -3.03 2.62 -16.11
C ALA A 232 -1.58 2.12 -15.99
N MET A 233 -0.70 2.89 -15.33
CA MET A 233 0.66 2.46 -15.02
C MET A 233 0.68 1.23 -14.11
N LEU A 234 -0.09 1.24 -13.02
CA LEU A 234 -0.20 0.09 -12.12
C LEU A 234 -0.83 -1.14 -12.77
N ASP A 235 -1.88 -0.95 -13.59
CA ASP A 235 -2.51 -2.02 -14.35
C ASP A 235 -1.52 -2.62 -15.37
N GLY A 236 -0.69 -1.78 -16.00
CA GLY A 236 0.38 -2.23 -16.89
C GLY A 236 1.45 -3.06 -16.18
N LEU A 237 1.80 -2.70 -14.94
CA LEU A 237 2.69 -3.52 -14.11
C LEU A 237 2.02 -4.84 -13.70
N ALA A 238 0.73 -4.83 -13.34
CA ALA A 238 -0.05 -6.01 -12.98
C ALA A 238 -0.23 -7.00 -14.14
N ALA A 239 -0.32 -6.51 -15.38
CA ALA A 239 -0.50 -7.32 -16.57
C ALA A 239 0.81 -7.96 -17.09
N ASP A 240 1.98 -7.45 -16.68
CA ASP A 240 3.28 -7.97 -17.13
C ASP A 240 3.56 -9.34 -16.48
N PRO A 241 3.68 -10.44 -17.25
CA PRO A 241 3.93 -11.77 -16.69
C PRO A 241 5.21 -11.86 -15.85
N ARG A 242 6.19 -10.98 -16.10
CA ARG A 242 7.46 -10.94 -15.37
C ARG A 242 7.31 -10.39 -13.96
N THR A 243 6.28 -9.60 -13.69
CA THR A 243 6.03 -9.04 -12.35
C THR A 243 5.32 -10.05 -11.44
N ASN A 244 4.85 -11.17 -12.01
CA ASN A 244 4.23 -12.32 -11.39
C ASN A 244 3.43 -11.98 -10.12
N SER A 245 2.13 -11.70 -10.34
CA SER A 245 1.09 -11.52 -9.33
C SER A 245 1.00 -10.15 -8.67
N MET A 246 1.12 -9.05 -9.43
CA MET A 246 0.51 -7.79 -9.00
C MET A 246 -0.97 -7.73 -9.38
N SER A 247 -1.83 -7.46 -8.41
CA SER A 247 -3.26 -7.17 -8.64
C SER A 247 -3.58 -5.82 -8.01
N CYS A 248 -3.98 -4.83 -8.81
CA CYS A 248 -4.50 -3.56 -8.33
C CYS A 248 -6.03 -3.55 -8.37
N ARG A 249 -6.70 -3.36 -7.23
CA ARG A 249 -8.17 -3.21 -7.18
C ARG A 249 -8.55 -1.80 -6.73
N ARG A 250 -9.52 -1.21 -7.44
CA ARG A 250 -10.17 0.06 -7.09
C ARG A 250 -11.00 -0.12 -5.81
N LYS A 251 -11.14 0.92 -5.00
CA LYS A 251 -12.27 1.05 -4.07
C LYS A 251 -13.54 1.36 -4.87
N GLY A 252 -14.11 0.36 -5.55
CA GLY A 252 -15.44 0.48 -6.12
C GLY A 252 -16.48 0.50 -5.00
N ARG A 253 -17.48 1.38 -5.08
CA ARG A 253 -18.74 1.28 -4.34
C ARG A 253 -19.36 -0.11 -4.63
N SER A 254 -18.97 -1.13 -3.87
CA SER A 254 -19.52 -2.47 -3.97
C SER A 254 -20.73 -2.54 -3.05
N THR A 255 -21.91 -2.63 -3.65
CA THR A 255 -23.15 -3.09 -3.02
C THR A 255 -23.12 -4.59 -2.69
N THR A 256 -21.98 -5.25 -2.89
CA THR A 256 -21.73 -6.63 -2.45
C THR A 256 -20.87 -6.61 -1.20
N PRO A 257 -21.33 -7.18 -0.07
CA PRO A 257 -20.50 -7.31 1.12
C PRO A 257 -19.25 -8.10 0.75
N ILE A 258 -18.07 -7.59 1.12
CA ILE A 258 -16.89 -8.45 1.34
C ILE A 258 -17.23 -9.25 2.60
N GLY A 259 -18.06 -10.26 2.41
CA GLY A 259 -18.75 -10.96 3.44
C GLY A 259 -18.93 -12.38 2.97
N ARG A 260 -18.08 -13.24 3.51
CA ARG A 260 -18.11 -14.70 3.42
C ARG A 260 -17.55 -15.26 2.11
N THR A 261 -16.49 -16.04 2.29
CA THR A 261 -15.82 -16.92 1.31
C THR A 261 -14.76 -16.24 0.43
N ASN A 262 -13.49 -16.57 0.72
CA ASN A 262 -12.26 -16.32 -0.06
C ASN A 262 -11.40 -15.06 0.28
N CYS A 263 -10.82 -14.99 1.49
CA CYS A 263 -9.52 -14.30 1.66
C CYS A 263 -8.46 -15.11 0.90
N ILE A 264 -7.92 -14.53 -0.19
CA ILE A 264 -6.71 -14.97 -0.94
C ILE A 264 -6.66 -16.48 -1.26
N GLN A 265 -7.38 -16.91 -2.30
CA GLN A 265 -7.12 -18.20 -2.93
C GLN A 265 -5.99 -18.06 -3.96
N THR A 266 -4.87 -18.72 -3.71
CA THR A 266 -3.88 -19.01 -4.75
C THR A 266 -4.49 -20.04 -5.71
N ARG A 267 -4.47 -19.76 -7.02
CA ARG A 267 -4.78 -20.77 -8.04
C ARG A 267 -3.79 -21.92 -7.86
N ARG A 268 -4.24 -23.06 -7.33
CA ARG A 268 -3.52 -24.33 -7.54
C ARG A 268 -3.67 -24.67 -9.02
N GLY A 269 -2.54 -24.80 -9.71
CA GLY A 269 -2.51 -25.33 -11.07
C GLY A 269 -3.06 -26.75 -11.06
N SER A 270 -4.05 -26.98 -11.92
CA SER A 270 -4.43 -28.31 -12.37
C SER A 270 -3.42 -28.73 -13.44
N GLY A 271 -2.59 -29.70 -13.08
CA GLY A 271 -1.64 -30.43 -13.91
C GLY A 271 -1.25 -31.69 -13.16
#